data_AF-A0A431HLF4-F1
#
_entry.id   AF-A0A431HLF4-F1
#
_cell.length_a   1.000
_cell.length_b   1.000
_cell.length_c   1.000
_cell.angle_alpha   90.00
_cell.angle_beta   90.00
_cell.angle_gamma   90.00
#
_symmetry.space_group_name_H-M   'P 1'
#
loop_
_entity.id
_entity.type
_entity.pdbx_description
1 polymer ?
#
loop_
_entity_poly.entity_id
_entity_poly.type
_entity_poly.pdbx_seq_one_letter_code
_entity_poly.pdbx_strand_id
1 'polypeptide(L)'
;MAAARVLPASLLTLAFWLPLAVPAADPVPATRAQPPGAGLAKPRAVHGPTLKGTACAGRGPDCRIVRVQGAGTGADGVPLTVAEIGLGLADKPGDAPDDGCREAEGPSDGGREYWLIEGEQAPRKLFALCNDGYGASGVGEDTVTIAANRLTHVQAGGSAWRWSEERSVQLHPPQLLETDSCSYSTVQPASGRRTRIEHPALRVQLAVMAAADEAQAEALGSGCPPAASDWNPQPAPGVRVALALPLVPAEAGGLLASGQTLGSCALALAGNGAPGYLVHGRPDPQRHAELRVLAGGPDTLYVQLLDPGRPAPNPATSWVHRDHLELWLAPQRNPDAGEDPRPDAAQLVQLGLTPDGKTFAGLGKPPLPKVERWDAKDAQDRPLTVLKLVWPQPVLAGGALLVYSQADNDRQSRLLATAGLLKNRPQLLPAPQRPAVRCKLADGALDAEADGSDPFAR
;
A
#
# COMPACT_ATOMS: atom_id res chain seq x y z
N MET A 1 55.37 18.25 27.76
CA MET A 1 56.26 17.45 26.88
C MET A 1 55.40 17.00 25.70
N ALA A 2 55.41 17.75 24.58
CA ALA A 2 56.18 17.45 23.37
C ALA A 2 55.83 16.07 22.79
N ALA A 3 55.39 15.87 21.53
CA ALA A 3 55.71 16.60 20.32
C ALA A 3 54.64 16.38 19.22
N ALA A 4 54.57 17.37 18.33
CA ALA A 4 53.90 17.34 17.04
C ALA A 4 54.62 16.43 16.04
N ARG A 5 53.89 15.87 15.06
CA ARG A 5 54.44 15.50 13.76
C ARG A 5 53.51 15.84 12.61
N VAL A 6 54.16 16.28 11.54
CA VAL A 6 53.71 16.96 10.34
C VAL A 6 53.65 15.97 9.16
N LEU A 7 52.68 16.21 8.26
CA LEU A 7 52.47 15.91 6.82
C LEU A 7 53.46 14.99 6.04
N PRO A 8 53.00 14.39 4.91
CA PRO A 8 53.12 15.10 3.64
C PRO A 8 51.87 15.09 2.73
N ALA A 9 51.76 16.18 1.98
CA ALA A 9 50.89 16.37 0.82
C ALA A 9 51.55 15.81 -0.46
N SER A 10 50.74 15.30 -1.38
CA SER A 10 50.95 15.10 -2.84
C SER A 10 49.72 14.36 -3.36
N LEU A 11 49.11 14.57 -4.53
CA LEU A 11 49.55 15.16 -5.79
C LEU A 11 48.28 15.51 -6.61
N LEU A 12 48.27 16.68 -7.26
CA LEU A 12 47.25 17.10 -8.23
C LEU A 12 47.35 16.28 -9.51
N THR A 13 46.19 15.95 -10.10
CA THR A 13 46.06 15.72 -11.55
C THR A 13 44.77 16.36 -12.07
N LEU A 14 44.95 17.52 -12.69
CA LEU A 14 43.99 18.18 -13.58
C LEU A 14 44.13 17.58 -14.98
N ALA A 15 43.07 17.00 -15.53
CA ALA A 15 43.01 16.63 -16.94
C ALA A 15 42.25 17.72 -17.71
N PHE A 16 43.00 18.54 -18.44
CA PHE A 16 42.50 19.44 -19.48
C PHE A 16 42.16 18.62 -20.73
N TRP A 17 40.96 18.80 -21.27
CA TRP A 17 40.62 18.42 -22.65
C TRP A 17 40.49 19.71 -23.47
N LEU A 18 41.41 19.91 -24.40
CA LEU A 18 41.32 20.90 -25.48
C LEU A 18 40.81 20.22 -26.76
N PRO A 19 39.99 20.90 -27.58
CA PRO A 19 39.50 20.38 -28.84
C PRO A 19 40.57 20.49 -29.94
N LEU A 20 40.70 19.42 -30.74
CA LEU A 20 41.50 19.42 -31.96
C LEU A 20 40.74 20.14 -33.09
N ALA A 21 41.43 21.11 -33.71
CA ALA A 21 41.01 21.79 -34.92
C ALA A 21 41.15 20.86 -36.15
N VAL A 22 40.17 20.91 -37.05
CA VAL A 22 40.20 20.26 -38.37
C VAL A 22 40.22 21.36 -39.44
N PRO A 23 41.02 21.24 -40.51
CA PRO A 23 41.42 22.35 -41.36
C PRO A 23 40.33 22.81 -42.34
N ALA A 24 40.48 24.08 -42.73
CA ALA A 24 39.74 24.76 -43.78
C ALA A 24 39.94 24.11 -45.15
N ALA A 25 38.86 24.06 -45.93
CA ALA A 25 38.88 23.80 -47.36
C ALA A 25 38.37 25.04 -48.12
N ASP A 26 39.05 25.31 -49.23
CA ASP A 26 38.98 26.50 -50.08
C ASP A 26 37.64 26.72 -50.83
N PRO A 27 37.42 27.93 -51.39
CA PRO A 27 36.12 28.39 -51.88
C PRO A 27 35.89 28.15 -53.39
N VAL A 28 34.71 28.63 -53.85
CA VAL A 28 34.28 28.99 -55.24
C VAL A 28 33.36 27.94 -55.92
N PRO A 29 32.33 28.29 -56.76
CA PRO A 29 31.91 29.60 -57.30
C PRO A 29 30.46 30.03 -57.06
N ALA A 30 30.24 31.33 -57.24
CA ALA A 30 28.94 31.98 -57.35
C ALA A 30 28.11 31.44 -58.53
N THR A 31 26.85 31.10 -58.26
CA THR A 31 25.85 30.88 -59.32
C THR A 31 24.53 31.60 -58.98
N ARG A 32 24.28 32.64 -59.77
CA ARG A 32 23.01 33.24 -60.21
C ARG A 32 21.75 33.13 -59.33
N ALA A 33 21.21 34.30 -59.00
CA ALA A 33 19.85 34.50 -58.51
C ALA A 33 18.78 34.14 -59.58
N GLN A 34 17.66 33.59 -59.12
CA GLN A 34 16.38 33.42 -59.82
C GLN A 34 15.20 33.70 -58.86
N PRO A 35 13.98 33.99 -59.34
CA PRO A 35 13.12 35.09 -58.86
C PRO A 35 12.15 34.68 -57.74
N PRO A 36 11.45 35.66 -57.12
CA PRO A 36 10.50 35.38 -56.05
C PRO A 36 9.18 34.84 -56.60
N GLY A 37 8.62 33.84 -55.94
CA GLY A 37 7.21 33.47 -56.08
C GLY A 37 6.94 32.04 -56.51
N ALA A 38 6.86 31.13 -55.54
CA ALA A 38 5.90 30.03 -55.52
C ALA A 38 5.79 29.56 -54.07
N GLY A 39 4.64 29.82 -53.45
CA GLY A 39 4.38 29.47 -52.06
C GLY A 39 4.48 27.95 -51.86
N LEU A 40 5.56 27.51 -51.21
CA LEU A 40 5.59 26.21 -50.56
C LEU A 40 4.66 26.32 -49.35
N ALA A 41 3.47 25.74 -49.49
CA ALA A 41 2.59 25.50 -48.36
C ALA A 41 3.42 24.83 -47.26
N LYS A 42 3.51 25.48 -46.10
CA LYS A 42 4.05 24.87 -44.89
C LYS A 42 3.40 23.49 -44.75
N PRO A 43 4.17 22.40 -44.58
CA PRO A 43 3.57 21.12 -44.23
C PRO A 43 2.72 21.38 -42.98
N ARG A 44 1.41 21.22 -43.14
CA ARG A 44 0.46 21.35 -42.05
C ARG A 44 0.92 20.30 -41.04
N ALA A 45 1.37 20.75 -39.87
CA ALA A 45 1.64 19.84 -38.77
C ALA A 45 0.38 18.98 -38.65
N VAL A 46 0.53 17.67 -38.87
CA VAL A 46 -0.51 16.72 -38.53
C VAL A 46 -0.56 16.79 -37.01
N HIS A 47 -1.38 17.71 -36.49
CA HIS A 47 -1.69 17.75 -35.08
C HIS A 47 -2.21 16.37 -34.74
N GLY A 48 -1.55 15.70 -33.79
CA GLY A 48 -2.06 14.46 -33.22
C GLY A 48 -3.53 14.63 -32.82
N PRO A 49 -4.27 13.52 -32.68
CA PRO A 49 -5.70 13.60 -32.39
C PRO A 49 -5.93 14.47 -31.15
N THR A 50 -6.76 15.50 -31.30
CA THR A 50 -7.05 16.42 -30.19
C THR A 50 -7.77 15.64 -29.07
N LEU A 51 -7.70 16.12 -27.82
CA LEU A 51 -8.44 15.52 -26.72
C LEU A 51 -9.92 15.31 -27.08
N LYS A 52 -10.59 16.34 -27.62
CA LYS A 52 -11.99 16.22 -28.05
C LYS A 52 -12.15 15.22 -29.20
N GLY A 53 -11.24 15.25 -30.18
CA GLY A 53 -11.25 14.31 -31.31
C GLY A 53 -11.02 12.86 -30.90
N THR A 54 -10.36 12.62 -29.76
CA THR A 54 -10.12 11.28 -29.20
C THR A 54 -11.27 10.86 -28.28
N ALA A 55 -11.55 11.66 -27.25
CA ALA A 55 -12.53 11.34 -26.21
C ALA A 55 -13.98 11.43 -26.69
N CYS A 56 -14.28 12.20 -27.72
CA CYS A 56 -15.64 12.29 -28.31
C CYS A 56 -15.74 11.63 -29.69
N ALA A 57 -14.75 10.83 -30.09
CA ALA A 57 -14.79 10.13 -31.38
C ALA A 57 -16.02 9.20 -31.44
N GLY A 58 -16.90 9.42 -32.43
CA GLY A 58 -18.09 8.59 -32.64
C GLY A 58 -19.20 8.77 -31.61
N ARG A 59 -19.09 9.77 -30.73
CA ARG A 59 -20.09 10.08 -29.69
C ARG A 59 -21.07 11.15 -30.15
N GLY A 60 -22.20 11.24 -29.45
CA GLY A 60 -23.22 12.24 -29.66
C GLY A 60 -22.72 13.69 -29.51
N PRO A 61 -23.50 14.67 -29.97
CA PRO A 61 -23.12 16.09 -29.94
C PRO A 61 -22.94 16.63 -28.51
N ASP A 62 -23.50 15.95 -27.51
CA ASP A 62 -23.44 16.35 -26.10
C ASP A 62 -22.10 16.01 -25.42
N CYS A 63 -21.26 15.19 -26.07
CA CYS A 63 -19.90 14.92 -25.60
C CYS A 63 -19.03 16.18 -25.64
N ARG A 64 -18.56 16.61 -24.47
CA ARG A 64 -17.81 17.85 -24.31
C ARG A 64 -16.73 17.77 -23.26
N ILE A 65 -15.67 18.55 -23.46
CA ILE A 65 -14.68 18.82 -22.42
C ILE A 65 -15.33 19.75 -21.40
N VAL A 66 -15.47 19.27 -20.16
CA VAL A 66 -16.04 20.03 -19.04
C VAL A 66 -14.95 20.84 -18.36
N ARG A 67 -13.80 20.20 -18.09
CA ARG A 67 -12.70 20.82 -17.36
C ARG A 67 -11.36 20.27 -17.85
N VAL A 68 -10.32 21.09 -17.76
CA VAL A 68 -8.93 20.69 -17.97
C VAL A 68 -8.11 21.26 -16.82
N GLN A 69 -7.33 20.43 -16.14
CA GLN A 69 -6.55 20.81 -14.97
C GLN A 69 -5.14 20.25 -15.06
N GLY A 70 -4.14 21.11 -14.83
CA GLY A 70 -2.76 20.68 -14.71
C GLY A 70 -2.56 19.76 -13.50
N ALA A 71 -1.82 18.68 -13.70
CA ALA A 71 -1.51 17.67 -12.70
C ALA A 71 0.01 17.58 -12.44
N GLY A 72 0.73 18.70 -12.60
CA GLY A 72 2.18 18.77 -12.36
C GLY A 72 2.99 18.05 -13.44
N THR A 73 4.04 17.35 -13.02
CA THR A 73 4.95 16.61 -13.90
C THR A 73 5.10 15.16 -13.42
N GLY A 74 5.28 14.23 -14.35
CA GLY A 74 5.62 12.84 -14.05
C GLY A 74 7.09 12.69 -13.64
N ALA A 75 7.50 11.46 -13.29
CA ALA A 75 8.86 11.14 -12.89
C ALA A 75 9.93 11.59 -13.91
N ASP A 76 9.59 11.61 -15.20
CA ASP A 76 10.48 11.97 -16.30
C ASP A 76 10.43 13.47 -16.65
N GLY A 77 9.76 14.29 -15.83
CA GLY A 77 9.57 15.73 -16.06
C GLY A 77 8.51 16.06 -17.11
N VAL A 78 7.82 15.06 -17.66
CA VAL A 78 6.75 15.26 -18.65
C VAL A 78 5.54 15.96 -18.00
N PRO A 79 5.01 17.04 -18.60
CA PRO A 79 3.81 17.69 -18.08
C PRO A 79 2.60 16.76 -18.10
N LEU A 80 1.86 16.73 -16.99
CA LEU A 80 0.64 15.96 -16.84
C LEU A 80 -0.56 16.90 -16.76
N THR A 81 -1.63 16.56 -17.46
CA THR A 81 -2.91 17.27 -17.41
C THR A 81 -4.04 16.26 -17.36
N VAL A 82 -5.04 16.51 -16.51
CA VAL A 82 -6.26 15.70 -16.47
C VAL A 82 -7.41 16.50 -17.04
N ALA A 83 -8.16 15.89 -17.94
CA ALA A 83 -9.36 16.46 -18.51
C ALA A 83 -10.59 15.65 -18.10
N GLU A 84 -11.65 16.37 -17.76
CA GLU A 84 -12.97 15.83 -17.48
C GLU A 84 -13.84 15.99 -18.73
N ILE A 85 -14.47 14.90 -19.13
CA ILE A 85 -15.35 14.81 -20.30
C ILE A 85 -16.76 14.49 -19.80
N GLY A 86 -17.73 15.32 -20.16
CA GLY A 86 -19.14 15.08 -19.91
C GLY A 86 -19.76 14.37 -21.10
N LEU A 87 -20.59 13.35 -20.82
CA LEU A 87 -21.26 12.53 -21.82
C LEU A 87 -22.76 12.82 -21.85
N GLY A 88 -23.36 12.76 -23.04
CA GLY A 88 -24.81 12.77 -23.19
C GLY A 88 -25.40 11.40 -22.86
N LEU A 89 -26.71 11.34 -22.57
CA LEU A 89 -27.40 10.10 -22.19
C LEU A 89 -27.21 8.96 -23.22
N ALA A 90 -27.15 9.29 -24.51
CA ALA A 90 -26.93 8.32 -25.58
C ALA A 90 -25.52 7.69 -25.57
N ASP A 91 -24.56 8.33 -24.92
CA ASP A 91 -23.16 7.91 -24.83
C ASP A 91 -22.83 7.28 -23.46
N LYS A 92 -23.83 6.93 -22.65
CA LYS A 92 -23.64 6.34 -21.32
C LYS A 92 -22.84 5.02 -21.38
N PRO A 93 -22.04 4.71 -20.35
CA PRO A 93 -21.40 3.40 -20.21
C PRO A 93 -22.40 2.24 -20.30
N GLY A 94 -21.95 1.07 -20.78
CA GLY A 94 -22.83 -0.08 -20.98
C GLY A 94 -23.43 -0.65 -19.68
N ASP A 95 -22.76 -0.41 -18.55
CA ASP A 95 -23.16 -0.75 -17.19
C ASP A 95 -23.96 0.36 -16.48
N ALA A 96 -24.17 1.51 -17.12
CA ALA A 96 -24.97 2.60 -16.57
C ALA A 96 -26.47 2.27 -16.55
N PRO A 97 -27.26 2.81 -15.60
CA PRO A 97 -28.71 2.67 -15.59
C PRO A 97 -29.36 3.10 -16.90
N ASP A 98 -30.52 2.53 -17.24
CA ASP A 98 -31.24 2.85 -18.48
C ASP A 98 -31.70 4.31 -18.52
N ASP A 99 -32.05 4.88 -17.37
CA ASP A 99 -32.40 6.28 -17.19
C ASP A 99 -31.18 7.21 -17.12
N GLY A 100 -29.96 6.69 -17.20
CA GLY A 100 -28.71 7.45 -17.20
C GLY A 100 -28.08 7.65 -15.83
N CYS A 101 -26.97 8.38 -15.82
CA CYS A 101 -26.22 8.71 -14.62
C CYS A 101 -26.89 9.85 -13.87
N ARG A 102 -27.04 9.70 -12.55
CA ARG A 102 -27.77 10.65 -11.69
C ARG A 102 -26.85 11.70 -11.12
N GLU A 103 -27.24 12.96 -11.20
CA GLU A 103 -26.60 14.06 -10.49
C GLU A 103 -27.46 14.46 -9.29
N ALA A 104 -26.86 15.12 -8.29
CA ALA A 104 -27.60 15.60 -7.11
C ALA A 104 -28.75 16.56 -7.49
N GLU A 105 -28.55 17.35 -8.54
CA GLU A 105 -29.54 18.26 -9.10
C GLU A 105 -29.48 18.19 -10.63
N GLY A 106 -30.63 18.04 -11.29
CA GLY A 106 -30.74 18.10 -12.76
C GLY A 106 -31.20 16.80 -13.43
N PRO A 107 -31.32 16.81 -14.77
CA PRO A 107 -31.66 15.62 -15.53
C PRO A 107 -30.50 14.62 -15.56
N SER A 108 -30.81 13.34 -15.67
CA SER A 108 -29.81 12.31 -15.88
C SER A 108 -29.02 12.53 -17.18
N ASP A 109 -27.74 12.14 -17.17
CA ASP A 109 -26.84 12.26 -18.33
C ASP A 109 -26.07 10.95 -18.61
N GLY A 110 -25.03 11.02 -19.45
CA GLY A 110 -24.19 9.86 -19.79
C GLY A 110 -23.04 9.62 -18.82
N GLY A 111 -22.91 10.43 -17.76
CA GLY A 111 -21.82 10.37 -16.80
C GLY A 111 -20.63 11.25 -17.15
N ARG A 112 -19.50 10.95 -16.49
CA ARG A 112 -18.23 11.66 -16.62
C ARG A 112 -17.12 10.70 -16.97
N GLU A 113 -16.15 11.12 -17.77
CA GLU A 113 -14.89 10.42 -17.95
C GLU A 113 -13.72 11.33 -17.61
N TYR A 114 -12.68 10.74 -17.03
CA TYR A 114 -11.42 11.42 -16.75
C TYR A 114 -10.35 10.89 -17.67
N TRP A 115 -9.59 11.78 -18.29
CA TRP A 115 -8.58 11.48 -19.29
C TRP A 115 -7.25 12.14 -18.92
N LEU A 116 -6.15 11.40 -19.05
CA LEU A 116 -4.79 11.89 -18.88
C LEU A 116 -4.22 12.33 -20.23
N ILE A 117 -3.60 13.51 -20.22
CA ILE A 117 -2.75 14.03 -21.29
C ILE A 117 -1.33 14.11 -20.72
N GLU A 118 -0.39 13.44 -21.38
CA GLU A 118 1.00 13.32 -20.96
C GLU A 118 1.91 13.81 -22.09
N GLY A 119 2.34 15.07 -22.01
CA GLY A 119 3.09 15.72 -23.10
C GLY A 119 2.37 15.60 -24.44
N GLU A 120 3.07 15.03 -25.43
CA GLU A 120 2.57 14.82 -26.80
C GLU A 120 1.97 13.41 -27.02
N GLN A 121 1.83 12.60 -25.97
CA GLN A 121 1.24 11.26 -26.10
C GLN A 121 -0.27 11.34 -26.38
N ALA A 122 -0.80 10.27 -26.97
CA ALA A 122 -2.24 10.14 -27.17
C ALA A 122 -2.97 10.19 -25.83
N PRO A 123 -4.07 10.97 -25.70
CA PRO A 123 -4.85 11.03 -24.47
C PRO A 123 -5.33 9.64 -24.05
N ARG A 124 -5.14 9.30 -22.78
CA ARG A 124 -5.51 8.00 -22.22
C ARG A 124 -6.66 8.16 -21.24
N LYS A 125 -7.72 7.37 -21.39
CA LYS A 125 -8.80 7.33 -20.40
C LYS A 125 -8.25 6.78 -19.08
N LEU A 126 -8.57 7.45 -17.98
CA LEU A 126 -8.31 7.00 -16.62
C LEU A 126 -9.50 6.15 -16.16
N PHE A 127 -10.65 6.76 -15.92
CA PHE A 127 -11.87 6.05 -15.53
C PHE A 127 -13.12 6.78 -16.01
N ALA A 128 -14.26 6.11 -15.88
CA ALA A 128 -15.59 6.67 -16.08
C ALA A 128 -16.35 6.63 -14.76
N LEU A 129 -17.17 7.65 -14.51
CA LEU A 129 -18.08 7.74 -13.39
C LEU A 129 -19.51 7.79 -13.91
N CYS A 130 -20.34 6.93 -13.34
CA CYS A 130 -21.78 7.00 -13.47
C CYS A 130 -22.37 6.74 -12.09
N ASN A 131 -23.00 7.75 -11.50
CA ASN A 131 -23.73 7.56 -10.26
C ASN A 131 -25.03 6.84 -10.59
N ASP A 132 -25.10 5.56 -10.22
CA ASP A 132 -26.26 4.69 -10.42
C ASP A 132 -27.30 4.81 -9.28
N GLY A 133 -27.02 5.66 -8.29
CA GLY A 133 -27.84 5.82 -7.11
C GLY A 133 -27.47 4.91 -5.92
N TYR A 134 -26.22 4.45 -5.82
CA TYR A 134 -25.68 3.67 -4.70
C TYR A 134 -25.75 4.34 -3.29
N GLY A 135 -26.27 5.57 -3.17
CA GLY A 135 -26.48 6.30 -1.91
C GLY A 135 -27.93 6.32 -1.39
N ALA A 136 -28.12 6.79 -0.15
CA ALA A 136 -29.45 7.04 0.41
C ALA A 136 -30.23 8.00 -0.50
N SER A 137 -31.50 7.70 -0.78
CA SER A 137 -32.36 8.45 -1.72
C SER A 137 -31.93 8.37 -3.20
N GLY A 138 -31.08 7.40 -3.57
CA GLY A 138 -30.76 7.13 -4.97
C GLY A 138 -29.72 8.07 -5.57
N VAL A 139 -28.85 8.68 -4.74
CA VAL A 139 -27.72 9.52 -5.16
C VAL A 139 -26.52 9.18 -4.28
N GLY A 140 -25.47 8.62 -4.87
CA GLY A 140 -24.15 8.52 -4.26
C GLY A 140 -23.35 9.83 -4.37
N GLU A 141 -22.32 10.01 -3.55
CA GLU A 141 -21.42 11.17 -3.62
C GLU A 141 -20.08 10.73 -4.23
N ASP A 142 -19.72 11.27 -5.40
CA ASP A 142 -18.39 11.13 -6.00
C ASP A 142 -17.67 12.47 -5.93
N THR A 143 -16.42 12.47 -5.48
CA THR A 143 -15.52 13.64 -5.55
C THR A 143 -14.21 13.25 -6.20
N VAL A 144 -13.75 14.02 -7.19
CA VAL A 144 -12.44 13.84 -7.82
C VAL A 144 -11.57 15.07 -7.57
N THR A 145 -10.39 14.84 -7.00
CA THR A 145 -9.38 15.86 -6.75
C THR A 145 -8.12 15.55 -7.54
N ILE A 146 -7.62 16.54 -8.27
CA ILE A 146 -6.38 16.44 -9.05
C ILE A 146 -5.28 17.26 -8.36
N ALA A 147 -4.14 16.62 -8.13
CA ALA A 147 -2.92 17.21 -7.58
C ALA A 147 -1.70 16.85 -8.43
N ALA A 148 -0.50 17.25 -8.01
CA ALA A 148 0.74 16.92 -8.70
C ALA A 148 0.95 15.40 -8.77
N ASN A 149 0.97 14.86 -9.99
CA ASN A 149 1.08 13.44 -10.33
C ASN A 149 0.10 12.53 -9.56
N ARG A 150 -1.06 13.07 -9.17
CA ARG A 150 -2.00 12.36 -8.29
C ARG A 150 -3.43 12.69 -8.63
N LEU A 151 -4.25 11.66 -8.61
CA LEU A 151 -5.70 11.74 -8.64
C LEU A 151 -6.24 11.05 -7.39
N THR A 152 -7.09 11.75 -6.65
CA THR A 152 -7.84 11.18 -5.54
C THR A 152 -9.31 11.15 -5.92
N HIS A 153 -9.93 9.99 -5.79
CA HIS A 153 -11.35 9.79 -6.03
C HIS A 153 -12.00 9.25 -4.76
N VAL A 154 -13.01 9.96 -4.26
CA VAL A 154 -13.81 9.59 -3.10
C VAL A 154 -15.18 9.19 -3.60
N GLN A 155 -15.68 8.06 -3.12
CA GLN A 155 -17.03 7.57 -3.37
C GLN A 155 -17.70 7.29 -2.03
N ALA A 156 -18.93 7.77 -1.81
CA ALA A 156 -19.67 7.51 -0.58
C ALA A 156 -21.15 7.24 -0.84
N GLY A 157 -21.72 6.32 -0.06
CA GLY A 157 -23.09 5.89 -0.28
C GLY A 157 -23.71 5.13 0.89
N GLY A 158 -24.72 4.34 0.56
CA GLY A 158 -25.49 3.57 1.53
C GLY A 158 -26.59 4.34 2.26
N SER A 159 -27.42 3.62 3.02
CA SER A 159 -28.63 4.12 3.70
C SER A 159 -28.49 4.09 5.22
N ALA A 160 -29.00 3.05 5.87
CA ALA A 160 -28.75 2.78 7.28
C ALA A 160 -27.30 2.35 7.50
N TRP A 161 -26.76 1.52 6.60
CA TRP A 161 -25.33 1.28 6.48
C TRP A 161 -24.73 2.26 5.51
N ARG A 162 -23.89 3.15 6.03
CA ARG A 162 -23.12 4.12 5.26
C ARG A 162 -21.74 3.56 4.96
N TRP A 163 -21.17 3.99 3.85
CA TRP A 163 -19.80 3.66 3.48
C TRP A 163 -19.17 4.81 2.70
N SER A 164 -17.85 4.86 2.75
CA SER A 164 -17.03 5.73 1.91
C SER A 164 -15.76 4.99 1.51
N GLU A 165 -15.27 5.22 0.31
CA GLU A 165 -13.98 4.75 -0.16
C GLU A 165 -13.24 5.90 -0.84
N GLU A 166 -12.01 6.14 -0.42
CA GLU A 166 -11.07 7.05 -1.06
C GLU A 166 -9.96 6.22 -1.71
N ARG A 167 -9.73 6.44 -3.01
CA ARG A 167 -8.61 5.87 -3.75
C ARG A 167 -7.70 6.99 -4.23
N SER A 168 -6.42 6.89 -3.90
CA SER A 168 -5.39 7.80 -4.37
C SER A 168 -4.44 7.10 -5.33
N VAL A 169 -4.35 7.62 -6.55
CA VAL A 169 -3.65 6.99 -7.67
C VAL A 169 -2.57 7.93 -8.21
N GLN A 170 -1.38 7.39 -8.46
CA GLN A 170 -0.32 8.05 -9.21
C GLN A 170 -0.65 8.05 -10.70
N LEU A 171 -0.50 9.18 -11.37
CA LEU A 171 -0.81 9.29 -12.81
C LEU A 171 0.30 8.68 -13.68
N HIS A 172 1.57 8.91 -13.32
CA HIS A 172 2.75 8.43 -14.04
C HIS A 172 3.96 8.11 -13.13
N PRO A 173 4.55 6.91 -13.20
CA PRO A 173 3.94 5.71 -13.77
C PRO A 173 2.62 5.38 -13.03
N PRO A 174 1.61 4.80 -13.71
CA PRO A 174 0.31 4.50 -13.09
C PRO A 174 0.45 3.51 -11.94
N GLN A 175 -0.02 3.88 -10.75
CA GLN A 175 0.02 3.02 -9.56
C GLN A 175 -1.05 3.44 -8.54
N LEU A 176 -1.79 2.47 -8.00
CA LEU A 176 -2.63 2.72 -6.82
C LEU A 176 -1.72 2.93 -5.61
N LEU A 177 -1.84 4.07 -4.94
CA LEU A 177 -0.98 4.43 -3.82
C LEU A 177 -1.64 4.13 -2.49
N GLU A 178 -2.89 4.57 -2.33
CA GLU A 178 -3.63 4.43 -1.08
C GLU A 178 -5.11 4.11 -1.36
N THR A 179 -5.68 3.23 -0.55
CA THR A 179 -7.13 3.05 -0.40
C THR A 179 -7.50 3.27 1.05
N ASP A 180 -8.51 4.09 1.30
CA ASP A 180 -9.11 4.30 2.62
C ASP A 180 -10.61 4.07 2.54
N SER A 181 -11.07 2.96 3.11
CA SER A 181 -12.47 2.57 3.10
C SER A 181 -13.04 2.61 4.52
N CYS A 182 -14.24 3.13 4.67
CA CYS A 182 -14.99 3.15 5.92
C CYS A 182 -16.40 2.62 5.72
N SER A 183 -16.95 1.95 6.74
CA SER A 183 -18.37 1.69 6.84
C SER A 183 -18.86 1.77 8.28
N TYR A 184 -20.11 2.23 8.47
CA TYR A 184 -20.76 2.32 9.77
C TYR A 184 -22.29 2.28 9.61
N SER A 185 -23.00 1.96 10.68
CA SER A 185 -24.46 2.03 10.76
C SER A 185 -24.90 3.33 11.43
N THR A 186 -25.90 4.01 10.87
CA THR A 186 -26.48 5.25 11.42
C THR A 186 -27.46 5.00 12.57
N VAL A 187 -27.80 3.73 12.83
CA VAL A 187 -28.74 3.32 13.88
C VAL A 187 -28.09 2.41 14.92
N GLN A 188 -26.82 2.06 14.73
CA GLN A 188 -26.03 1.30 15.71
C GLN A 188 -24.77 2.11 16.05
N PRO A 189 -24.75 2.81 17.20
CA PRO A 189 -23.58 3.54 17.65
C PRO A 189 -22.35 2.61 17.78
N ALA A 190 -21.16 3.18 17.58
CA ALA A 190 -19.88 2.45 17.64
C ALA A 190 -19.81 1.22 16.71
N SER A 191 -20.53 1.23 15.59
CA SER A 191 -20.46 0.20 14.53
C SER A 191 -19.36 0.45 13.50
N GLY A 192 -18.68 1.59 13.58
CA GLY A 192 -17.73 2.05 12.57
C GLY A 192 -16.50 1.17 12.42
N ARG A 193 -16.11 0.94 11.17
CA ARG A 193 -14.90 0.23 10.76
C ARG A 193 -14.21 1.04 9.66
N ARG A 194 -12.88 1.05 9.68
CA ARG A 194 -12.05 1.72 8.67
C ARG A 194 -10.85 0.86 8.31
N THR A 195 -10.57 0.73 7.03
CA THR A 195 -9.40 0.04 6.49
C THR A 195 -8.62 1.02 5.66
N ARG A 196 -7.33 1.19 5.98
CA ARG A 196 -6.40 2.00 5.20
C ARG A 196 -5.28 1.12 4.68
N ILE A 197 -5.04 1.16 3.37
CA ILE A 197 -4.02 0.38 2.67
C ILE A 197 -3.08 1.34 1.97
N GLU A 198 -1.80 1.32 2.31
CA GLU A 198 -0.74 1.91 1.48
C GLU A 198 -0.10 0.81 0.65
N HIS A 199 -0.45 0.78 -0.62
CA HIS A 199 -0.20 -0.35 -1.50
C HIS A 199 1.30 -0.59 -1.70
N PRO A 200 2.11 0.42 -2.09
CA PRO A 200 3.53 0.19 -2.38
C PRO A 200 4.35 -0.23 -1.16
N ALA A 201 3.90 0.13 0.05
CA ALA A 201 4.56 -0.22 1.30
C ALA A 201 3.99 -1.48 1.97
N LEU A 202 2.97 -2.11 1.37
CA LEU A 202 2.23 -3.25 1.92
C LEU A 202 1.76 -3.02 3.38
N ARG A 203 1.41 -1.77 3.71
CA ARG A 203 0.91 -1.42 5.04
C ARG A 203 -0.61 -1.41 5.02
N VAL A 204 -1.20 -2.23 5.88
CA VAL A 204 -2.66 -2.31 6.01
C VAL A 204 -3.04 -2.07 7.45
N GLN A 205 -3.82 -1.03 7.70
CA GLN A 205 -4.33 -0.68 9.02
C GLN A 205 -5.84 -0.91 9.05
N LEU A 206 -6.29 -1.66 10.06
CA LEU A 206 -7.70 -1.84 10.38
C LEU A 206 -8.00 -1.13 11.69
N ALA A 207 -9.00 -0.25 11.68
CA ALA A 207 -9.54 0.42 12.86
C ALA A 207 -11.00 0.05 13.06
N VAL A 208 -11.41 -0.17 14.31
CA VAL A 208 -12.82 -0.38 14.67
C VAL A 208 -13.20 0.43 15.90
N MET A 209 -14.44 0.89 15.92
CA MET A 209 -15.07 1.39 17.12
C MET A 209 -15.35 0.20 18.06
N ALA A 210 -14.94 0.33 19.32
CA ALA A 210 -15.01 -0.73 20.31
C ALA A 210 -15.34 -0.16 21.68
N ALA A 211 -16.59 0.32 21.80
CA ALA A 211 -17.15 0.76 23.07
C ALA A 211 -17.10 -0.36 24.14
N ALA A 212 -16.79 0.02 25.37
CA ALA A 212 -16.80 -0.85 26.54
C ALA A 212 -18.22 -1.06 27.09
N ASP A 213 -19.10 -0.08 26.88
CA ASP A 213 -20.49 -0.07 27.34
C ASP A 213 -21.36 0.81 26.42
N GLU A 214 -22.67 0.84 26.70
CA GLU A 214 -23.65 1.61 25.92
C GLU A 214 -23.42 3.12 26.00
N ALA A 215 -23.07 3.65 27.18
CA ALA A 215 -22.81 5.07 27.36
C ALA A 215 -21.61 5.54 26.53
N GLN A 216 -20.55 4.73 26.45
CA GLN A 216 -19.42 5.00 25.57
C GLN A 216 -19.81 4.84 24.10
N ALA A 217 -20.65 3.87 23.75
CA ALA A 217 -21.13 3.70 22.38
C ALA A 217 -21.91 4.94 21.91
N GLU A 218 -22.80 5.48 22.75
CA GLU A 218 -23.52 6.73 22.49
C GLU A 218 -22.57 7.92 22.36
N ALA A 219 -21.58 8.04 23.25
CA ALA A 219 -20.59 9.12 23.20
C ALA A 219 -19.71 9.08 21.94
N LEU A 220 -19.39 7.88 21.45
CA LEU A 220 -18.69 7.67 20.19
C LEU A 220 -19.58 7.95 18.97
N GLY A 221 -20.89 7.76 19.12
CA GLY A 221 -21.89 8.02 18.10
C GLY A 221 -21.82 7.08 16.90
N SER A 222 -22.47 7.50 15.81
CA SER A 222 -22.41 6.84 14.50
C SER A 222 -21.37 7.53 13.63
N GLY A 223 -20.45 6.77 13.04
CA GLY A 223 -19.45 7.32 12.14
C GLY A 223 -18.24 6.41 11.96
N CYS A 224 -17.32 6.88 11.14
CA CYS A 224 -16.04 6.22 10.92
C CYS A 224 -15.12 6.35 12.15
N PRO A 225 -14.32 5.31 12.45
CA PRO A 225 -13.12 5.50 13.25
C PRO A 225 -12.27 6.66 12.69
N PRO A 226 -11.65 7.48 13.57
CA PRO A 226 -10.82 8.59 13.14
C PRO A 226 -9.66 8.09 12.28
N ALA A 227 -9.30 8.87 11.24
CA ALA A 227 -8.12 8.59 10.43
C ALA A 227 -6.86 8.70 11.30
N ALA A 228 -5.99 7.71 11.27
CA ALA A 228 -4.65 7.86 11.82
C ALA A 228 -3.79 8.65 10.84
N SER A 229 -3.12 9.70 11.33
CA SER A 229 -2.16 10.48 10.53
C SER A 229 -0.84 9.72 10.29
N ASP A 230 -0.52 8.75 11.15
CA ASP A 230 0.66 7.90 11.02
C ASP A 230 0.31 6.40 11.06
N TRP A 231 1.35 5.57 10.95
CA TRP A 231 1.26 4.11 11.03
C TRP A 231 1.59 3.59 12.43
N ASN A 232 1.61 4.49 13.42
CA ASN A 232 1.84 4.20 14.83
C ASN A 232 0.49 4.28 15.55
N PRO A 233 -0.15 3.14 15.79
CA PRO A 233 -1.47 3.10 16.37
C PRO A 233 -1.42 3.50 17.85
N GLN A 234 -1.59 4.79 18.11
CA GLN A 234 -2.14 5.29 19.36
C GLN A 234 -3.64 5.52 19.13
N PRO A 235 -4.48 4.50 19.34
CA PRO A 235 -5.90 4.66 19.08
C PRO A 235 -6.52 5.67 20.04
N ALA A 236 -7.49 6.45 19.55
CA ALA A 236 -8.34 7.25 20.39
C ALA A 236 -9.11 6.35 21.39
N PRO A 237 -9.54 6.88 22.55
CA PRO A 237 -10.40 6.14 23.47
C PRO A 237 -11.62 5.53 22.76
N GLY A 238 -11.89 4.24 23.01
CA GLY A 238 -13.01 3.54 22.36
C GLY A 238 -12.72 3.10 20.92
N VAL A 239 -11.50 3.25 20.42
CA VAL A 239 -11.04 2.72 19.13
C VAL A 239 -10.02 1.62 19.35
N ARG A 240 -10.02 0.61 18.50
CA ARG A 240 -8.95 -0.40 18.42
C ARG A 240 -8.37 -0.40 17.02
N VAL A 241 -7.06 -0.59 16.93
CA VAL A 241 -6.32 -0.59 15.67
C VAL A 241 -5.43 -1.83 15.58
N ALA A 242 -5.19 -2.32 14.37
CA ALA A 242 -4.24 -3.37 14.07
C ALA A 242 -3.61 -3.13 12.70
N LEU A 243 -2.37 -3.56 12.55
CA LEU A 243 -1.77 -3.81 11.25
C LEU A 243 -2.14 -5.23 10.80
N ALA A 244 -2.83 -5.35 9.68
CA ALA A 244 -3.09 -6.65 9.07
C ALA A 244 -1.84 -7.14 8.34
N LEU A 245 -1.68 -8.47 8.26
CA LEU A 245 -0.60 -9.06 7.46
C LEU A 245 -0.92 -8.85 5.97
N PRO A 246 0.02 -8.39 5.15
CA PRO A 246 -0.21 -8.29 3.71
C PRO A 246 -0.19 -9.69 3.08
N LEU A 247 -1.17 -9.95 2.24
CA LEU A 247 -1.32 -11.17 1.45
C LEU A 247 -0.96 -10.87 -0.01
N VAL A 248 0.12 -11.46 -0.48
CA VAL A 248 0.44 -11.51 -1.91
C VAL A 248 0.45 -12.99 -2.30
N PRO A 249 -0.52 -13.46 -3.10
CA PRO A 249 -0.61 -14.86 -3.46
C PRO A 249 0.48 -15.25 -4.48
N ALA A 250 0.64 -16.55 -4.71
CA ALA A 250 1.69 -17.08 -5.58
C ALA A 250 1.63 -16.55 -7.02
N GLU A 251 0.43 -16.37 -7.57
CA GLU A 251 0.19 -15.81 -8.90
C GLU A 251 0.63 -14.35 -9.03
N ALA A 252 0.69 -13.62 -7.92
CA ALA A 252 1.22 -12.27 -7.82
C ALA A 252 2.69 -12.27 -7.35
N GLY A 253 3.38 -13.42 -7.38
CA GLY A 253 4.81 -13.55 -7.06
C GLY A 253 5.14 -13.65 -5.57
N GLY A 254 4.15 -13.85 -4.70
CA GLY A 254 4.35 -13.93 -3.24
C GLY A 254 4.95 -15.25 -2.73
N LEU A 255 5.73 -15.96 -3.55
CA LEU A 255 6.44 -17.18 -3.14
C LEU A 255 7.92 -16.87 -2.88
N LEU A 256 8.41 -17.32 -1.72
CA LEU A 256 9.81 -17.19 -1.34
C LEU A 256 10.47 -18.58 -1.30
N ALA A 257 11.53 -18.76 -2.08
CA ALA A 257 12.36 -19.95 -2.07
C ALA A 257 13.50 -19.85 -1.05
N SER A 258 14.08 -20.99 -0.68
CA SER A 258 15.23 -21.02 0.23
C SER A 258 16.40 -20.21 -0.33
N GLY A 259 17.07 -19.44 0.53
CA GLY A 259 18.17 -18.55 0.16
C GLY A 259 17.72 -17.16 -0.33
N GLN A 260 16.42 -16.94 -0.54
CA GLN A 260 15.87 -15.61 -0.88
C GLN A 260 15.46 -14.84 0.38
N THR A 261 15.28 -13.53 0.25
CA THR A 261 14.87 -12.62 1.33
C THR A 261 13.60 -11.85 1.00
N LEU A 262 12.98 -11.27 2.02
CA LEU A 262 11.91 -10.29 1.84
C LEU A 262 12.54 -8.91 1.65
N GLY A 263 12.42 -8.38 0.43
CA GLY A 263 12.71 -7.00 0.08
C GLY A 263 11.52 -6.11 0.44
N SER A 264 11.22 -5.11 -0.39
CA SER A 264 10.08 -4.20 -0.17
C SER A 264 8.71 -4.87 -0.23
N CYS A 265 8.61 -6.12 -0.73
CA CYS A 265 7.35 -6.88 -0.77
C CYS A 265 6.99 -7.55 0.56
N ALA A 266 6.91 -6.77 1.63
CA ALA A 266 6.51 -7.24 2.95
C ALA A 266 6.11 -6.07 3.84
N LEU A 267 5.29 -6.34 4.86
CA LEU A 267 5.12 -5.41 5.96
C LEU A 267 6.40 -5.39 6.80
N ALA A 268 7.04 -4.23 6.89
CA ALA A 268 8.19 -4.02 7.76
C ALA A 268 7.76 -3.48 9.13
N LEU A 269 8.25 -4.09 10.22
CA LEU A 269 8.09 -3.61 11.59
C LEU A 269 9.48 -3.33 12.18
N ALA A 270 9.59 -2.24 12.94
CA ALA A 270 10.84 -1.87 13.60
C ALA A 270 10.72 -1.98 15.12
N GLY A 271 11.83 -2.31 15.79
CA GLY A 271 11.90 -2.51 17.25
C GLY A 271 11.59 -1.28 18.11
N ASN A 272 11.39 -0.11 17.48
CA ASN A 272 10.85 1.08 18.15
C ASN A 272 9.31 1.08 18.21
N GLY A 273 8.64 0.11 17.58
CA GLY A 273 7.19 0.04 17.46
C GLY A 273 6.61 0.83 16.29
N ALA A 274 7.42 1.29 15.34
CA ALA A 274 6.96 2.13 14.23
C ALA A 274 7.41 1.60 12.85
N PRO A 275 6.50 1.12 12.00
CA PRO A 275 5.06 0.94 12.25
C PRO A 275 4.79 -0.25 13.21
N GLY A 276 3.65 -0.24 13.90
CA GLY A 276 3.20 -1.33 14.77
C GLY A 276 3.07 -0.94 16.25
N TYR A 277 3.25 -1.89 17.16
CA TYR A 277 3.11 -1.64 18.60
C TYR A 277 4.31 -2.13 19.36
N LEU A 278 4.86 -1.30 20.25
CA LEU A 278 5.67 -1.79 21.35
C LEU A 278 4.77 -2.03 22.57
N VAL A 279 4.22 -3.25 22.69
CA VAL A 279 3.20 -3.59 23.70
C VAL A 279 3.78 -3.90 25.08
N HIS A 280 5.10 -4.07 25.17
CA HIS A 280 5.84 -4.25 26.41
C HIS A 280 7.28 -3.75 26.23
N GLY A 281 7.87 -3.23 27.31
CA GLY A 281 9.24 -2.70 27.30
C GLY A 281 9.37 -1.29 26.74
N ARG A 282 10.61 -0.92 26.38
CA ARG A 282 10.98 0.34 25.73
C ARG A 282 11.94 0.04 24.57
N PRO A 283 12.01 0.91 23.54
CA PRO A 283 12.98 0.72 22.46
C PRO A 283 14.41 0.64 23.02
N ASP A 284 15.21 -0.29 22.50
CA ASP A 284 16.62 -0.42 22.85
C ASP A 284 17.50 0.09 21.69
N PRO A 285 18.15 1.26 21.83
CA PRO A 285 19.01 1.81 20.78
C PRO A 285 20.29 0.99 20.53
N GLN A 286 20.56 -0.02 21.35
CA GLN A 286 21.71 -0.93 21.19
C GLN A 286 21.30 -2.29 20.63
N ARG A 287 20.00 -2.54 20.44
CA ARG A 287 19.48 -3.82 19.93
C ARG A 287 18.20 -3.58 19.14
N HIS A 288 18.39 -3.17 17.90
CA HIS A 288 17.32 -2.89 16.94
C HIS A 288 16.90 -4.19 16.24
N ALA A 289 15.74 -4.72 16.62
CA ALA A 289 15.09 -5.76 15.85
C ALA A 289 14.32 -5.16 14.66
N GLU A 290 14.37 -5.83 13.53
CA GLU A 290 13.57 -5.54 12.34
C GLU A 290 12.87 -6.83 11.91
N LEU A 291 11.58 -6.72 11.61
CA LEU A 291 10.79 -7.81 11.08
C LEU A 291 10.23 -7.43 9.72
N ARG A 292 10.24 -8.39 8.79
CA ARG A 292 9.47 -8.30 7.54
C ARG A 292 8.54 -9.50 7.44
N VAL A 293 7.30 -9.26 7.09
CA VAL A 293 6.24 -10.28 7.13
C VAL A 293 5.42 -10.23 5.86
N LEU A 294 5.18 -11.40 5.27
CA LEU A 294 4.34 -11.58 4.09
C LEU A 294 3.53 -12.87 4.22
N ALA A 295 2.21 -12.79 4.08
CA ALA A 295 1.39 -13.97 3.83
C ALA A 295 1.47 -14.32 2.33
N GLY A 296 1.98 -15.50 2.01
CA GLY A 296 2.03 -16.02 0.62
C GLY A 296 0.73 -16.70 0.18
N GLY A 297 -0.20 -16.85 1.11
CA GLY A 297 -1.44 -17.60 0.97
C GLY A 297 -2.17 -17.64 2.31
N PRO A 298 -3.37 -18.26 2.38
CA PRO A 298 -4.12 -18.41 3.63
C PRO A 298 -3.49 -19.43 4.60
N ASP A 299 -2.47 -20.18 4.15
CA ASP A 299 -1.81 -21.28 4.86
C ASP A 299 -0.28 -21.12 4.92
N THR A 300 0.26 -19.99 4.42
CA THR A 300 1.70 -19.78 4.27
C THR A 300 2.10 -18.39 4.76
N LEU A 301 3.05 -18.35 5.70
CA LEU A 301 3.60 -17.11 6.23
C LEU A 301 5.12 -17.09 6.08
N TYR A 302 5.64 -16.00 5.56
CA TYR A 302 7.07 -15.69 5.54
C TYR A 302 7.38 -14.63 6.59
N VAL A 303 8.38 -14.89 7.42
CA VAL A 303 8.90 -13.96 8.41
C VAL A 303 10.41 -13.87 8.23
N GLN A 304 10.90 -12.66 8.00
CA GLN A 304 12.32 -12.34 8.04
C GLN A 304 12.59 -11.55 9.33
N LEU A 305 13.60 -12.00 10.07
CA LEU A 305 13.99 -11.46 11.35
C LEU A 305 15.47 -11.05 11.31
N LEU A 306 15.71 -9.77 11.52
CA LEU A 306 17.01 -9.25 11.91
C LEU A 306 16.93 -8.86 13.37
N ASP A 307 17.70 -9.55 14.22
CA ASP A 307 17.91 -9.15 15.61
C ASP A 307 19.34 -9.49 15.97
N PRO A 308 20.21 -8.49 16.22
CA PRO A 308 21.53 -8.73 16.77
C PRO A 308 21.35 -9.19 18.23
N GLY A 309 21.00 -10.46 18.40
CA GLY A 309 20.76 -11.07 19.69
C GLY A 309 21.93 -10.86 20.63
N ARG A 310 21.65 -10.90 21.94
CA ARG A 310 22.71 -10.90 22.96
C ARG A 310 22.94 -12.34 23.41
N PRO A 311 24.20 -12.75 23.64
CA PRO A 311 24.46 -14.02 24.31
C PRO A 311 23.69 -14.05 25.63
N ALA A 312 22.75 -14.99 25.78
CA ALA A 312 22.07 -15.19 27.05
C ALA A 312 23.07 -15.78 28.04
N PRO A 313 23.27 -15.18 29.23
CA PRO A 313 24.26 -15.69 30.20
C PRO A 313 23.88 -17.06 30.76
N ASN A 314 22.60 -17.44 30.69
CA ASN A 314 22.07 -18.72 31.14
C ASN A 314 21.09 -19.32 30.11
N PRO A 315 20.96 -20.65 30.03
CA PRO A 315 19.92 -21.30 29.23
C PRO A 315 18.53 -20.91 29.76
N ALA A 316 17.65 -20.45 28.88
CA ALA A 316 16.32 -20.04 29.31
C ALA A 316 15.46 -21.25 29.73
N THR A 317 14.69 -21.06 30.80
CA THR A 317 13.88 -22.10 31.46
C THR A 317 12.59 -22.42 30.69
N SER A 318 12.14 -21.51 29.84
CA SER A 318 10.97 -21.63 28.98
C SER A 318 11.24 -20.98 27.62
N TRP A 319 10.49 -21.38 26.58
CA TRP A 319 10.60 -20.76 25.25
C TRP A 319 10.20 -19.28 25.30
N VAL A 320 9.25 -18.91 26.17
CA VAL A 320 8.81 -17.51 26.35
C VAL A 320 9.90 -16.61 26.94
N HIS A 321 10.95 -17.18 27.51
CA HIS A 321 12.09 -16.46 28.06
C HIS A 321 13.28 -16.39 27.09
N ARG A 322 13.07 -16.77 25.82
CA ARG A 322 14.03 -16.63 24.71
C ARG A 322 13.52 -15.59 23.74
N ASP A 323 14.34 -15.17 22.80
CA ASP A 323 13.82 -14.47 21.62
C ASP A 323 12.90 -15.42 20.86
N HIS A 324 11.71 -14.95 20.48
CA HIS A 324 10.73 -15.76 19.79
C HIS A 324 9.66 -14.90 19.10
N LEU A 325 9.00 -15.50 18.12
CA LEU A 325 7.75 -15.01 17.56
C LEU A 325 6.59 -15.65 18.34
N GLU A 326 5.54 -14.90 18.57
CA GLU A 326 4.23 -15.43 18.94
C GLU A 326 3.27 -15.18 17.77
N LEU A 327 2.52 -16.22 17.41
CA LEU A 327 1.44 -16.11 16.45
C LEU A 327 0.13 -16.43 17.15
N TRP A 328 -0.77 -15.46 17.12
CA TRP A 328 -2.14 -15.59 17.57
C TRP A 328 -3.03 -15.83 16.36
N LEU A 329 -3.90 -16.84 16.43
CA LEU A 329 -4.73 -17.30 15.31
C LEU A 329 -6.15 -17.62 15.81
N ALA A 330 -7.12 -17.55 14.91
CA ALA A 330 -8.49 -18.04 15.14
C ALA A 330 -8.91 -18.97 13.98
N PRO A 331 -8.36 -20.20 13.90
CA PRO A 331 -8.49 -21.06 12.71
C PRO A 331 -9.92 -21.55 12.44
N GLN A 332 -10.83 -21.44 13.42
CA GLN A 332 -12.24 -21.82 13.29
C GLN A 332 -13.15 -20.65 12.95
N ARG A 333 -12.59 -19.44 12.86
CA ARG A 333 -13.35 -18.23 12.57
C ARG A 333 -13.67 -18.17 11.08
N ASN A 334 -14.91 -17.81 10.74
CA ASN A 334 -15.32 -17.61 9.35
C ASN A 334 -15.20 -16.12 8.96
N PRO A 335 -14.17 -15.72 8.19
CA PRO A 335 -14.03 -14.33 7.78
C PRO A 335 -15.16 -13.85 6.85
N ASP A 336 -15.80 -14.76 6.11
CA ASP A 336 -16.84 -14.43 5.12
C ASP A 336 -18.19 -14.07 5.76
N ALA A 337 -18.34 -14.30 7.07
CA ALA A 337 -19.55 -13.95 7.80
C ALA A 337 -19.63 -12.44 8.15
N GLY A 338 -18.79 -11.59 7.54
CA GLY A 338 -18.74 -10.14 7.83
C GLY A 338 -18.28 -9.83 9.25
N GLU A 339 -17.66 -10.81 9.91
CA GLU A 339 -17.50 -10.83 11.35
C GLU A 339 -16.62 -9.68 11.84
N ASP A 340 -16.98 -9.25 13.03
CA ASP A 340 -16.24 -8.35 13.88
C ASP A 340 -14.79 -8.83 14.07
N PRO A 341 -13.76 -8.02 13.75
CA PRO A 341 -12.36 -8.43 13.84
C PRO A 341 -11.85 -8.62 15.28
N ARG A 342 -12.70 -8.39 16.29
CA ARG A 342 -12.42 -8.71 17.69
C ARG A 342 -12.40 -10.24 17.88
N PRO A 343 -11.34 -10.80 18.48
CA PRO A 343 -11.23 -12.25 18.64
C PRO A 343 -12.22 -12.78 19.69
N ASP A 344 -12.91 -13.88 19.38
CA ASP A 344 -13.56 -14.71 20.40
C ASP A 344 -12.49 -15.45 21.20
N ALA A 345 -12.50 -15.22 22.52
CA ALA A 345 -11.59 -15.84 23.46
C ALA A 345 -11.60 -17.38 23.42
N ALA A 346 -12.71 -18.00 23.01
CA ALA A 346 -12.86 -19.46 22.89
C ALA A 346 -12.24 -20.04 21.61
N GLN A 347 -12.12 -19.24 20.55
CA GLN A 347 -11.57 -19.66 19.26
C GLN A 347 -10.07 -19.35 19.12
N LEU A 348 -9.56 -18.50 20.01
CA LEU A 348 -8.20 -18.00 19.96
C LEU A 348 -7.17 -19.05 20.41
N VAL A 349 -6.16 -19.27 19.57
CA VAL A 349 -5.00 -20.12 19.87
C VAL A 349 -3.72 -19.31 19.70
N GLN A 350 -2.66 -19.72 20.39
CA GLN A 350 -1.34 -19.09 20.33
C GLN A 350 -0.27 -20.15 20.17
N LEU A 351 0.67 -19.92 19.26
CA LEU A 351 1.90 -20.71 19.15
C LEU A 351 3.13 -19.80 19.27
N GLY A 352 4.22 -20.38 19.80
CA GLY A 352 5.54 -19.76 19.83
C GLY A 352 6.44 -20.34 18.75
N LEU A 353 7.34 -19.53 18.19
CA LEU A 353 8.36 -19.94 17.24
C LEU A 353 9.68 -19.27 17.60
N THR A 354 10.69 -20.04 17.99
CA THR A 354 12.03 -19.50 18.22
C THR A 354 12.74 -19.27 16.89
N PRO A 355 13.72 -18.35 16.83
CA PRO A 355 14.48 -18.10 15.61
C PRO A 355 14.99 -19.40 14.99
N ASP A 356 15.53 -20.34 15.77
CA ASP A 356 16.05 -21.64 15.28
C ASP A 356 14.99 -22.58 14.62
N GLY A 357 13.74 -22.15 14.50
CA GLY A 357 12.68 -22.85 13.78
C GLY A 357 11.84 -23.79 14.63
N LYS A 358 12.05 -23.85 15.95
CA LYS A 358 11.25 -24.71 16.84
C LYS A 358 9.92 -24.06 17.18
N THR A 359 8.85 -24.84 17.04
CA THR A 359 7.49 -24.42 17.35
C THR A 359 7.02 -24.95 18.70
N PHE A 360 6.24 -24.16 19.43
CA PHE A 360 5.69 -24.49 20.73
C PHE A 360 4.20 -24.16 20.77
N ALA A 361 3.39 -25.00 21.43
CA ALA A 361 2.03 -24.62 21.78
C ALA A 361 2.06 -23.63 22.96
N GLY A 362 1.38 -22.49 22.80
CA GLY A 362 1.18 -21.50 23.87
C GLY A 362 -0.21 -21.66 24.50
N LEU A 363 -1.21 -21.00 23.91
CA LEU A 363 -2.60 -21.05 24.34
C LEU A 363 -3.41 -22.01 23.47
N GLY A 364 -4.20 -22.88 24.11
CA GLY A 364 -5.12 -23.79 23.43
C GLY A 364 -4.41 -24.95 22.73
N LYS A 365 -4.94 -25.35 21.57
CA LYS A 365 -4.37 -26.42 20.72
C LYS A 365 -4.08 -25.86 19.33
N PRO A 366 -3.08 -24.99 19.17
CA PRO A 366 -2.79 -24.38 17.87
C PRO A 366 -2.35 -25.44 16.86
N PRO A 367 -2.76 -25.34 15.59
CA PRO A 367 -2.13 -26.10 14.52
C PRO A 367 -0.68 -25.61 14.36
N LEU A 368 0.29 -26.50 14.50
CA LEU A 368 1.70 -26.15 14.36
C LEU A 368 2.12 -26.23 12.88
N PRO A 369 2.82 -25.21 12.35
CA PRO A 369 3.29 -25.24 10.97
C PRO A 369 4.48 -26.19 10.80
N LYS A 370 4.69 -26.65 9.56
CA LYS A 370 6.03 -27.05 9.12
C LYS A 370 6.86 -25.77 8.96
N VAL A 371 8.06 -25.76 9.54
CA VAL A 371 8.98 -24.61 9.45
C VAL A 371 10.17 -24.95 8.57
N GLU A 372 10.43 -24.11 7.58
CA GLU A 372 11.69 -24.04 6.85
C GLU A 372 12.45 -22.79 7.31
N ARG A 373 13.73 -22.95 7.65
CA ARG A 373 14.60 -21.88 8.12
C ARG A 373 15.84 -21.81 7.24
N TRP A 374 16.27 -20.60 6.92
CA TRP A 374 17.62 -20.36 6.39
C TRP A 374 18.18 -19.05 6.91
N ASP A 375 19.51 -18.97 6.94
CA ASP A 375 20.23 -17.74 7.19
C ASP A 375 20.43 -16.99 5.87
N ALA A 376 20.34 -15.67 5.91
CA ALA A 376 20.59 -14.81 4.76
C ALA A 376 21.17 -13.47 5.22
N LYS A 377 21.34 -12.54 4.27
CA LYS A 377 21.77 -11.18 4.52
C LYS A 377 20.84 -10.20 3.82
N ASP A 378 20.67 -9.02 4.41
CA ASP A 378 19.98 -7.93 3.72
C ASP A 378 20.91 -7.17 2.75
N ALA A 379 20.37 -6.13 2.10
CA ALA A 379 21.11 -5.27 1.19
C ALA A 379 22.29 -4.51 1.85
N GLN A 380 22.35 -4.48 3.19
CA GLN A 380 23.45 -3.90 3.98
C GLN A 380 24.42 -4.96 4.50
N ASP A 381 24.36 -6.20 3.99
CA ASP A 381 25.17 -7.34 4.41
C ASP A 381 24.95 -7.75 5.89
N ARG A 382 23.85 -7.32 6.51
CA ARG A 382 23.54 -7.66 7.91
C ARG A 382 22.94 -9.07 7.98
N PRO A 383 23.38 -9.91 8.93
CA PRO A 383 22.85 -11.26 9.08
C PRO A 383 21.39 -11.22 9.53
N LEU A 384 20.58 -12.07 8.92
CA LEU A 384 19.18 -12.25 9.26
C LEU A 384 18.76 -13.71 9.13
N THR A 385 17.64 -14.04 9.78
CA THR A 385 16.97 -15.34 9.65
C THR A 385 15.73 -15.16 8.80
N VAL A 386 15.46 -16.10 7.90
CA VAL A 386 14.17 -16.23 7.24
C VAL A 386 13.47 -17.52 7.70
N LEU A 387 12.19 -17.39 8.00
CA LEU A 387 11.29 -18.44 8.46
C LEU A 387 10.12 -18.52 7.49
N LYS A 388 9.91 -19.70 6.90
CA LYS A 388 8.72 -20.04 6.13
C LYS A 388 7.90 -21.02 6.93
N LEU A 389 6.66 -20.63 7.25
CA LEU A 389 5.71 -21.41 8.02
C LEU A 389 4.62 -21.88 7.05
N VAL A 390 4.39 -23.18 6.99
CA VAL A 390 3.38 -23.79 6.12
C VAL A 390 2.44 -24.64 6.97
N TRP A 391 1.15 -24.36 6.91
CA TRP A 391 0.11 -25.15 7.53
C TRP A 391 -0.60 -26.04 6.49
N PRO A 392 -1.13 -27.21 6.89
CA PRO A 392 -1.93 -28.05 6.00
C PRO A 392 -3.35 -27.51 5.75
N GLN A 393 -3.73 -26.43 6.43
CA GLN A 393 -5.07 -25.83 6.42
C GLN A 393 -4.92 -24.30 6.35
N PRO A 394 -5.93 -23.56 5.84
CA PRO A 394 -5.90 -22.10 5.68
C PRO A 394 -6.07 -21.34 7.02
N VAL A 395 -5.17 -21.58 7.98
CA VAL A 395 -5.30 -21.08 9.36
C VAL A 395 -5.23 -19.57 9.47
N LEU A 396 -4.64 -18.86 8.49
CA LEU A 396 -4.54 -17.41 8.50
C LEU A 396 -5.85 -16.75 8.08
N ALA A 397 -6.75 -17.46 7.40
CA ALA A 397 -8.02 -16.91 6.91
C ALA A 397 -8.91 -16.37 8.05
N GLY A 398 -8.89 -17.04 9.22
CA GLY A 398 -9.62 -16.59 10.41
C GLY A 398 -9.00 -15.41 11.16
N GLY A 399 -7.85 -14.90 10.71
CA GLY A 399 -7.14 -13.78 11.33
C GLY A 399 -5.83 -14.19 11.99
N ALA A 400 -4.86 -13.27 11.92
CA ALA A 400 -3.54 -13.46 12.49
C ALA A 400 -3.01 -12.18 13.15
N LEU A 401 -2.37 -12.35 14.30
CA LEU A 401 -1.53 -11.32 14.92
C LEU A 401 -0.15 -11.90 15.14
N LEU A 402 0.88 -11.11 14.79
CA LEU A 402 2.27 -11.44 15.03
C LEU A 402 2.81 -10.59 16.19
N VAL A 403 3.52 -11.25 17.11
CA VAL A 403 4.37 -10.62 18.11
C VAL A 403 5.79 -11.11 17.92
N TYR A 404 6.77 -10.23 18.06
CA TYR A 404 8.16 -10.60 18.28
C TYR A 404 8.57 -10.20 19.69
N SER A 405 9.06 -11.18 20.42
CA SER A 405 9.54 -11.03 21.78
C SER A 405 11.06 -11.04 21.80
N GLN A 406 11.65 -10.00 22.37
CA GLN A 406 13.06 -9.99 22.74
C GLN A 406 13.17 -10.33 24.22
N ALA A 407 13.99 -11.31 24.54
CA ALA A 407 14.27 -11.67 25.92
C ALA A 407 15.65 -11.17 26.36
N ASP A 408 15.72 -10.74 27.62
CA ASP A 408 16.96 -10.40 28.31
C ASP A 408 16.91 -11.04 29.72
N ASN A 409 17.98 -11.71 30.13
CA ASN A 409 18.12 -12.32 31.47
C ASN A 409 16.93 -13.23 31.88
N ASP A 410 16.55 -14.18 31.03
CA ASP A 410 15.44 -15.13 31.24
C ASP A 410 14.06 -14.45 31.43
N ARG A 411 13.84 -13.27 30.83
CA ARG A 411 12.57 -12.54 30.86
C ARG A 411 12.28 -11.85 29.53
N GLN A 412 11.01 -11.75 29.17
CA GLN A 412 10.56 -10.90 28.07
C GLN A 412 10.86 -9.43 28.41
N SER A 413 11.71 -8.80 27.59
CA SER A 413 12.14 -7.41 27.76
C SER A 413 11.30 -6.46 26.93
N ARG A 414 10.95 -6.86 25.70
CA ARG A 414 10.27 -6.06 24.69
C ARG A 414 9.38 -6.94 23.83
N LEU A 415 8.20 -6.43 23.47
CA LEU A 415 7.25 -7.10 22.58
C LEU A 415 6.85 -6.14 21.45
N LEU A 416 7.28 -6.44 20.23
CA LEU A 416 6.84 -5.75 19.00
C LEU A 416 5.64 -6.51 18.42
N ALA A 417 4.52 -5.86 18.18
CA ALA A 417 3.30 -6.53 17.72
C ALA A 417 2.60 -5.79 16.58
N THR A 418 1.79 -6.51 15.80
CA THR A 418 0.93 -5.91 14.79
C THR A 418 -0.38 -5.35 15.35
N ALA A 419 -0.79 -5.75 16.57
CA ALA A 419 -1.91 -5.11 17.29
C ALA A 419 -1.60 -4.95 18.78
N GLY A 420 -2.37 -4.09 19.46
CA GLY A 420 -2.32 -3.97 20.91
C GLY A 420 -2.70 -5.27 21.62
N LEU A 421 -2.05 -5.55 22.75
CA LEU A 421 -2.40 -6.65 23.64
C LEU A 421 -3.07 -6.11 24.90
N LEU A 422 -4.17 -6.73 25.33
CA LEU A 422 -4.80 -6.48 26.63
C LEU A 422 -4.86 -7.78 27.42
N LYS A 423 -4.30 -7.78 28.64
CA LYS A 423 -4.22 -9.00 29.49
C LYS A 423 -3.62 -10.20 28.72
N ASN A 424 -2.55 -9.94 27.98
CA ASN A 424 -1.86 -10.92 27.12
C ASN A 424 -2.74 -11.56 26.05
N ARG A 425 -3.71 -10.81 25.50
CA ARG A 425 -4.52 -11.25 24.35
C ARG A 425 -4.63 -10.15 23.30
N PRO A 426 -4.67 -10.49 21.99
CA PRO A 426 -4.95 -9.56 20.90
C PRO A 426 -6.24 -8.78 21.15
N GLN A 427 -6.17 -7.46 20.97
CA GLN A 427 -7.39 -6.63 20.96
C GLN A 427 -8.16 -6.74 19.64
N LEU A 428 -7.45 -7.06 18.54
CA LEU A 428 -7.95 -7.30 17.19
C LEU A 428 -7.15 -8.42 16.53
N LEU A 429 -7.81 -9.13 15.63
CA LEU A 429 -7.24 -10.24 14.88
C LEU A 429 -7.72 -10.19 13.42
N PRO A 430 -7.18 -9.26 12.60
CA PRO A 430 -7.58 -9.12 11.21
C PRO A 430 -7.12 -10.31 10.37
N ALA A 431 -7.95 -10.72 9.40
CA ALA A 431 -7.52 -11.58 8.31
C ALA A 431 -6.47 -10.85 7.44
N PRO A 432 -5.50 -11.56 6.84
CA PRO A 432 -4.58 -10.98 5.88
C PRO A 432 -5.34 -10.23 4.76
N GLN A 433 -4.82 -9.07 4.38
CA GLN A 433 -5.43 -8.17 3.40
C GLN A 433 -4.57 -8.11 2.14
N ARG A 434 -5.15 -7.85 0.97
CA ARG A 434 -4.42 -7.84 -0.31
C ARG A 434 -4.14 -6.42 -0.79
N PRO A 435 -2.90 -5.89 -0.64
CA PRO A 435 -2.49 -4.69 -1.35
C PRO A 435 -2.44 -4.97 -2.86
N ALA A 436 -2.77 -3.97 -3.66
CA ALA A 436 -2.66 -3.97 -5.13
C ALA A 436 -1.20 -3.84 -5.58
N VAL A 437 -0.42 -4.90 -5.30
CA VAL A 437 0.98 -5.05 -5.68
C VAL A 437 1.21 -6.47 -6.15
N ARG A 438 2.28 -6.64 -6.92
CA ARG A 438 2.90 -7.95 -7.13
C ARG A 438 4.32 -7.92 -6.58
N CYS A 439 4.81 -9.07 -6.16
CA CYS A 439 6.20 -9.23 -5.77
C CYS A 439 7.01 -9.71 -6.97
N LYS A 440 8.20 -9.13 -7.13
CA LYS A 440 9.19 -9.57 -8.11
C LYS A 440 10.50 -9.86 -7.40
N LEU A 441 11.14 -10.97 -7.78
CA LEU A 441 12.47 -11.28 -7.30
C LEU A 441 13.50 -10.38 -8.02
N ALA A 442 14.22 -9.58 -7.26
CA ALA A 442 15.36 -8.78 -7.71
C ALA A 442 16.52 -8.99 -6.73
N ASP A 443 17.70 -9.33 -7.25
CA ASP A 443 18.92 -9.51 -6.44
C ASP A 443 18.76 -10.43 -5.21
N GLY A 444 17.92 -11.47 -5.34
CA GLY A 444 17.64 -12.43 -4.27
C GLY A 444 16.59 -11.99 -3.25
N ALA A 445 16.00 -10.80 -3.40
CA ALA A 445 14.96 -10.26 -2.53
C ALA A 445 13.61 -10.12 -3.28
N LEU A 446 12.49 -10.35 -2.60
CA LEU A 446 11.16 -10.03 -3.12
C LEU A 446 10.84 -8.55 -2.92
N ASP A 447 10.79 -7.79 -4.02
CA ASP A 447 10.45 -6.37 -4.03
C ASP A 447 9.05 -6.13 -4.60
N ALA A 448 8.35 -5.17 -4.01
CA ALA A 448 7.02 -4.76 -4.43
C ALA A 448 7.11 -3.94 -5.72
N GLU A 449 6.25 -4.26 -6.66
CA GLU A 449 5.98 -3.41 -7.82
C GLU A 449 4.47 -3.29 -8.03
N ALA A 450 4.05 -2.33 -8.85
CA ALA A 450 2.65 -2.24 -9.26
C ALA A 450 2.21 -3.59 -9.84
N ASP A 451 1.03 -4.06 -9.46
CA ASP A 451 0.51 -5.36 -9.91
C ASP A 451 0.26 -5.42 -11.44
N GLY A 452 0.29 -4.27 -12.10
CA GLY A 452 0.03 -4.13 -13.53
C GLY A 452 -1.46 -4.12 -13.85
N SER A 453 -2.33 -4.18 -12.83
CA SER A 453 -3.74 -3.87 -13.00
C SER A 453 -3.89 -2.39 -13.35
N ASP A 454 -4.99 -2.06 -14.01
CA ASP A 454 -5.35 -0.66 -14.22
C ASP A 454 -5.73 -0.07 -12.84
N PRO A 455 -4.93 0.84 -12.27
CA PRO A 455 -5.21 1.39 -10.94
C PRO A 455 -6.46 2.28 -10.94
N PHE A 456 -7.01 2.58 -12.12
CA PHE A 456 -8.24 3.31 -12.34
C PHE A 456 -9.45 2.40 -12.60
N ALA A 457 -9.25 1.08 -12.78
CA ALA A 457 -10.33 0.13 -12.88
C ALA A 457 -11.03 -0.02 -11.51
N ARG A 458 -12.36 -0.12 -11.56
CA ARG A 458 -13.23 -0.42 -10.44
C ARG A 458 -13.67 -1.89 -10.49
#